data_AF-A0A937ZJ86-F1
#
_entry.id   AF-A0A937ZJ86-F1
#
_cell.length_a   1.000
_cell.length_b   1.000
_cell.length_c   1.000
_cell.angle_alpha   90.00
_cell.angle_beta   90.00
_cell.angle_gamma   90.00
#
_symmetry.space_group_name_H-M   'P 1'
#
loop_
_entity.id
_entity.type
_entity.pdbx_description
1 polymer ?
#
loop_
_entity_poly.entity_id
_entity_poly.type
_entity_poly.pdbx_seq_one_letter_code
_entity_poly.pdbx_strand_id
1 'polypeptide(L)'
;MRVIKARQRASVFVPNQAAYYVDGIDPPITASIRASLKSIKIYNEALGALANGEAAEALTNRVGTLVTSMAAAVAASQMAFGGPVATASANALVRETGNTWNLALPIFKQVATFASREAFRQQFMTAHPLMRDMLSTLRNKGTPEIFNVLRRARVEVGQLGVGGGGIPTPYLWSGSQHYRKGKYVADHVFDPEAVSGQVGAAVLLKALIDLGAVTIDRQLSVEANPAAATGHTPSLEIDLTGNAFKHIAAELDYPGLLKNGSGGSATEKRGVRRVQEWLNLHDCITSIDSGFGDSTEEQLKKFQTLNNRQPTGQLDEETWALLTAPMRRTLAAIDHGASSTLEDAVIRVAQQHIAEMPLEVGGDNRGPWVRLYMQGTDGADQLWCAGFVCLMIAQAARDLKVSLPFRRQVGVDALVADAKSSGRFIKESDVSTPLLRRSKLRPGFLFVVRKTASDWVHVGLVQAVKDQTFDTLEGNTSGDGGSNGTTARAGNRSYLKRDFLRLL
;
A
#
# COMPACT_ATOMS: atom_id res chain seq x y z
N MET A 1 -15.50 -55.57 -26.28
CA MET A 1 -16.53 -54.96 -25.42
C MET A 1 -15.87 -53.85 -24.61
N ARG A 2 -16.11 -52.58 -24.96
CA ARG A 2 -15.51 -51.40 -24.30
C ARG A 2 -16.15 -51.22 -22.92
N VAL A 3 -15.36 -51.26 -21.85
CA VAL A 3 -15.78 -50.76 -20.54
C VAL A 3 -15.36 -49.29 -20.45
N ILE A 4 -16.35 -48.41 -20.50
CA ILE A 4 -16.20 -46.97 -20.34
C ILE A 4 -15.83 -46.70 -18.87
N LYS A 5 -14.58 -46.32 -18.58
CA LYS A 5 -14.23 -45.72 -17.29
C LYS A 5 -14.72 -44.27 -17.29
N ALA A 6 -15.76 -44.00 -16.52
CA ALA A 6 -16.19 -42.64 -16.22
C ALA A 6 -15.02 -41.85 -15.59
N ARG A 7 -14.64 -40.74 -16.22
CA ARG A 7 -13.71 -39.76 -15.63
C ARG A 7 -14.36 -39.20 -14.36
N GLN A 8 -13.82 -39.52 -13.18
CA GLN A 8 -14.11 -38.74 -11.97
C GLN A 8 -13.57 -37.34 -12.20
N ARG A 9 -14.48 -36.37 -12.39
CA ARG A 9 -14.15 -34.94 -12.40
C ARG A 9 -13.54 -34.59 -11.04
N ALA A 10 -12.45 -33.82 -11.04
CA ALA A 10 -11.92 -33.20 -9.83
C ALA A 10 -13.07 -32.46 -9.12
N SER A 11 -13.27 -32.75 -7.83
CA SER A 11 -14.30 -32.07 -7.06
C SER A 11 -13.92 -30.59 -6.95
N VAL A 12 -14.74 -29.74 -7.55
CA VAL A 12 -14.65 -28.29 -7.39
C VAL A 12 -14.90 -27.99 -5.92
N PHE A 13 -14.00 -27.24 -5.28
CA PHE A 13 -14.21 -26.79 -3.91
C PHE A 13 -15.43 -25.89 -3.86
N VAL A 14 -16.41 -26.25 -3.03
CA VAL A 14 -17.64 -25.49 -2.81
C VAL A 14 -17.54 -24.87 -1.41
N PRO A 15 -17.24 -23.56 -1.30
CA PRO A 15 -17.17 -22.84 -0.04
C PRO A 15 -18.48 -22.85 0.76
N ASN A 16 -19.56 -23.39 0.20
CA ASN A 16 -20.84 -23.56 0.88
C ASN A 16 -21.02 -24.96 1.51
N GLN A 17 -20.06 -25.90 1.36
CA GLN A 17 -20.16 -27.27 1.93
C GLN A 17 -19.12 -27.69 2.99
N ALA A 18 -18.11 -26.90 3.30
CA ALA A 18 -17.04 -27.32 4.20
C ALA A 18 -17.31 -27.44 5.74
N ALA A 19 -18.47 -27.05 6.31
CA ALA A 19 -18.83 -27.45 7.70
C ALA A 19 -19.04 -28.95 7.80
N TYR A 20 -19.45 -29.58 6.70
CA TYR A 20 -19.51 -31.04 6.57
C TYR A 20 -18.12 -31.69 6.46
N TYR A 21 -17.03 -30.93 6.63
CA TYR A 21 -15.64 -31.43 6.61
C TYR A 21 -14.91 -31.31 7.96
N VAL A 22 -15.56 -30.88 9.05
CA VAL A 22 -14.97 -30.82 10.40
C VAL A 22 -15.87 -31.55 11.39
N ASP A 23 -15.57 -32.82 11.69
CA ASP A 23 -16.37 -33.68 12.58
C ASP A 23 -15.98 -33.58 14.08
N GLY A 24 -15.33 -32.49 14.56
CA GLY A 24 -14.75 -32.44 15.93
C GLY A 24 -14.50 -31.06 16.57
N ILE A 25 -13.88 -31.07 17.77
CA ILE A 25 -13.59 -29.91 18.65
C ILE A 25 -12.50 -29.00 18.05
N ASP A 26 -12.68 -27.67 18.15
CA ASP A 26 -11.69 -26.67 17.73
C ASP A 26 -10.31 -26.88 18.38
N PRO A 27 -9.20 -26.66 17.65
CA PRO A 27 -7.87 -26.60 18.25
C PRO A 27 -7.76 -25.48 19.31
N PRO A 28 -7.03 -25.69 20.43
CA PRO A 28 -7.04 -24.78 21.60
C PRO A 28 -6.69 -23.30 21.32
N ILE A 29 -5.69 -23.02 20.46
CA ILE A 29 -5.32 -21.63 20.09
C ILE A 29 -6.42 -20.99 19.24
N THR A 30 -6.99 -21.73 18.29
CA THR A 30 -8.10 -21.28 17.46
C THR A 30 -9.33 -20.97 18.32
N ALA A 31 -9.63 -21.85 19.27
CA ALA A 31 -10.69 -21.64 20.26
C ALA A 31 -10.45 -20.38 21.10
N SER A 32 -9.21 -20.13 21.54
CA SER A 32 -8.82 -18.96 22.33
C SER A 32 -8.97 -17.63 21.56
N ILE A 33 -8.46 -17.56 20.34
CA ILE A 33 -8.55 -16.34 19.50
C ILE A 33 -10.03 -16.08 19.13
N ARG A 34 -10.77 -17.13 18.78
CA ARG A 34 -12.21 -17.03 18.48
C ARG A 34 -13.01 -16.54 19.69
N ALA A 35 -12.74 -17.08 20.88
CA ALA A 35 -13.39 -16.65 22.11
C ALA A 35 -13.05 -15.18 22.47
N SER A 36 -11.81 -14.75 22.22
CA SER A 36 -11.38 -13.36 22.44
C SER A 36 -12.08 -12.38 21.48
N LEU A 37 -12.15 -12.69 20.19
CA LEU A 37 -12.86 -11.87 19.20
C LEU A 37 -14.37 -11.80 19.49
N LYS A 38 -14.97 -12.93 19.90
CA LYS A 38 -16.37 -12.98 20.31
C LYS A 38 -16.65 -12.07 21.52
N SER A 39 -15.74 -12.04 22.50
CA SER A 39 -15.88 -11.18 23.69
C SER A 39 -15.80 -9.69 23.36
N ILE A 40 -14.94 -9.29 22.42
CA ILE A 40 -14.84 -7.90 21.93
C ILE A 40 -16.10 -7.48 21.18
N LYS A 41 -16.65 -8.37 20.34
CA LYS A 41 -17.92 -8.12 19.63
C LYS A 41 -19.03 -7.83 20.62
N ILE A 42 -19.18 -8.67 21.64
CA ILE A 42 -20.20 -8.52 22.68
C ILE A 42 -19.97 -7.24 23.51
N TYR A 43 -18.72 -6.88 23.79
CA TYR A 43 -18.39 -5.61 24.44
C TYR A 43 -18.83 -4.39 23.61
N ASN A 44 -18.56 -4.39 22.30
CA ASN A 44 -18.98 -3.31 21.40
C ASN A 44 -20.51 -3.23 21.25
N GLU A 45 -21.20 -4.37 21.22
CA GLU A 45 -22.67 -4.42 21.23
C GLU A 45 -23.24 -3.79 22.51
N ALA A 46 -22.63 -4.07 23.67
CA ALA A 46 -23.04 -3.47 24.95
C ALA A 46 -22.74 -1.96 25.03
N LEU A 47 -21.61 -1.50 24.46
CA LEU A 47 -21.31 -0.07 24.30
C LEU A 47 -22.34 0.65 23.42
N GLY A 48 -22.68 0.06 22.27
CA GLY A 48 -23.67 0.61 21.35
C GLY A 48 -25.05 0.72 21.99
N ALA A 49 -25.46 -0.31 22.73
CA ALA A 49 -26.69 -0.30 23.51
C ALA A 49 -26.73 0.82 24.57
N LEU A 50 -25.64 1.02 25.31
CA LEU A 50 -25.52 2.08 26.31
C LEU A 50 -25.62 3.48 25.68
N ALA A 51 -24.99 3.68 24.52
CA ALA A 51 -25.04 4.92 23.75
C ALA A 51 -26.44 5.22 23.23
N ASN A 52 -27.16 4.19 22.78
CA ASN A 52 -28.52 4.30 22.23
C ASN A 52 -29.62 4.40 23.30
N GLY A 53 -29.27 4.35 24.58
CA GLY A 53 -30.22 4.55 25.67
C GLY A 53 -31.08 3.36 26.03
N GLU A 54 -30.59 2.14 25.79
CA GLU A 54 -31.27 0.92 26.21
C GLU A 54 -31.52 0.89 27.73
N ALA A 55 -32.61 0.25 28.16
CA ALA A 55 -33.02 0.18 29.55
C ALA A 55 -31.98 -0.55 30.42
N ALA A 56 -31.87 -0.15 31.70
CA ALA A 56 -30.88 -0.70 32.63
C ALA A 56 -30.96 -2.23 32.75
N GLU A 57 -32.16 -2.81 32.74
CA GLU A 57 -32.38 -4.25 32.79
C GLU A 57 -31.82 -5.00 31.56
N ALA A 58 -32.00 -4.44 30.36
CA ALA A 58 -31.45 -5.00 29.12
C ALA A 58 -29.92 -4.90 29.10
N LEU A 59 -29.36 -3.81 29.62
CA LEU A 59 -27.92 -3.64 29.79
C LEU A 59 -27.34 -4.68 30.77
N THR A 60 -28.05 -5.02 31.86
CA THR A 60 -27.66 -6.10 32.77
C THR A 60 -27.53 -7.44 32.05
N ASN A 61 -28.49 -7.80 31.18
CA ASN A 61 -28.46 -9.05 30.42
C ASN A 61 -27.30 -9.12 29.42
N ARG A 62 -27.02 -8.00 28.75
CA ARG A 62 -25.86 -7.89 27.84
C ARG A 62 -24.54 -8.02 28.59
N VAL A 63 -24.43 -7.42 29.77
CA VAL A 63 -23.25 -7.56 30.63
C VAL A 63 -23.11 -8.98 31.16
N GLY A 64 -24.20 -9.66 31.51
CA GLY A 64 -24.18 -11.09 31.84
C GLY A 64 -23.61 -11.94 30.71
N THR A 65 -24.05 -11.68 29.48
CA THR A 65 -23.54 -12.35 28.26
C THR A 65 -22.05 -12.05 28.04
N LEU A 66 -21.64 -10.81 28.26
CA LEU A 66 -20.24 -10.39 28.18
C LEU A 66 -19.37 -11.13 29.21
N VAL A 67 -19.80 -11.19 30.47
CA VAL A 67 -19.10 -11.89 31.56
C VAL A 67 -18.93 -13.37 31.23
N THR A 68 -19.97 -14.04 30.71
CA THR A 68 -19.88 -15.44 30.27
C THR A 68 -18.90 -15.63 29.12
N SER A 69 -18.92 -14.73 28.12
CA SER A 69 -17.99 -14.80 26.99
C SER A 69 -16.53 -14.56 27.42
N MET A 70 -16.29 -13.60 28.30
CA MET A 70 -14.97 -13.32 28.86
C MET A 70 -14.43 -14.50 29.66
N ALA A 71 -15.27 -15.15 30.48
CA ALA A 71 -14.90 -16.35 31.22
C ALA A 71 -14.53 -17.51 30.26
N ALA A 72 -15.26 -17.68 29.16
CA ALA A 72 -14.92 -18.65 28.12
C ALA A 72 -13.60 -18.32 27.40
N ALA A 73 -13.31 -17.03 27.14
CA ALA A 73 -12.05 -16.60 26.57
C ALA A 73 -10.86 -16.86 27.50
N VAL A 74 -11.03 -16.65 28.81
CA VAL A 74 -10.03 -17.02 29.84
C VAL A 74 -9.78 -18.52 29.85
N ALA A 75 -10.84 -19.34 29.89
CA ALA A 75 -10.72 -20.80 29.91
C ALA A 75 -10.06 -21.34 28.63
N ALA A 76 -10.46 -20.84 27.45
CA ALA A 76 -9.86 -21.21 26.18
C ALA A 76 -8.38 -20.79 26.09
N SER A 77 -8.04 -19.61 26.64
CA SER A 77 -6.65 -19.17 26.76
C SER A 77 -5.85 -20.12 27.66
N GLN A 78 -6.37 -20.49 28.83
CA GLN A 78 -5.75 -21.42 29.78
C GLN A 78 -5.46 -22.80 29.16
N MET A 79 -6.43 -23.36 28.42
CA MET A 79 -6.26 -24.64 27.72
C MET A 79 -5.20 -24.57 26.60
N ALA A 80 -5.02 -23.41 25.98
CA ALA A 80 -4.04 -23.22 24.92
C ALA A 80 -2.57 -23.17 25.43
N PHE A 81 -2.33 -22.90 26.73
CA PHE A 81 -0.98 -22.88 27.30
C PHE A 81 -0.36 -24.27 27.53
N GLY A 82 -1.19 -25.32 27.61
CA GLY A 82 -0.75 -26.67 27.94
C GLY A 82 -0.52 -27.60 26.75
N GLY A 83 -0.69 -27.12 25.51
CA GLY A 83 -0.59 -27.94 24.28
C GLY A 83 0.72 -27.75 23.51
N PRO A 84 1.08 -28.67 22.59
CA PRO A 84 2.25 -28.52 21.72
C PRO A 84 2.02 -27.38 20.71
N VAL A 85 2.91 -26.36 20.71
CA VAL A 85 2.71 -25.09 19.99
C VAL A 85 3.68 -24.89 18.83
N ALA A 86 3.20 -24.21 17.77
CA ALA A 86 3.91 -23.95 16.52
C ALA A 86 4.95 -22.80 16.56
N THR A 87 4.84 -21.78 17.43
CA THR A 87 5.81 -20.68 17.59
C THR A 87 5.73 -20.03 18.98
N ALA A 88 6.86 -19.50 19.50
CA ALA A 88 6.90 -18.77 20.78
C ALA A 88 6.01 -17.50 20.78
N SER A 89 5.81 -16.89 19.62
CA SER A 89 5.02 -15.66 19.43
C SER A 89 3.52 -15.89 19.59
N ALA A 90 2.98 -17.02 19.09
CA ALA A 90 1.56 -17.37 19.28
C ALA A 90 1.22 -17.63 20.75
N ASN A 91 2.14 -18.23 21.50
CA ASN A 91 2.03 -18.39 22.95
C ASN A 91 2.07 -17.05 23.69
N ALA A 92 2.92 -16.12 23.26
CA ALA A 92 2.97 -14.79 23.84
C ALA A 92 1.66 -14.02 23.60
N LEU A 93 1.08 -14.12 22.40
CA LEU A 93 -0.19 -13.47 22.06
C LEU A 93 -1.35 -14.02 22.89
N VAL A 94 -1.53 -15.34 22.96
CA VAL A 94 -2.60 -15.96 23.76
C VAL A 94 -2.43 -15.65 25.25
N ARG A 95 -1.18 -15.54 25.73
CA ARG A 95 -0.90 -15.14 27.11
C ARG A 95 -1.33 -13.73 27.41
N GLU A 96 -0.96 -12.82 26.53
CA GLU A 96 -1.27 -11.40 26.68
C GLU A 96 -2.79 -11.18 26.64
N THR A 97 -3.49 -11.82 25.69
CA THR A 97 -4.96 -11.73 25.63
C THR A 97 -5.63 -12.40 26.83
N GLY A 98 -5.16 -13.56 27.28
CA GLY A 98 -5.72 -14.23 28.46
C GLY A 98 -5.56 -13.42 29.74
N ASN A 99 -4.39 -12.79 29.94
CA ASN A 99 -4.11 -11.93 31.10
C ASN A 99 -4.97 -10.68 31.11
N THR A 100 -5.13 -10.01 29.96
CA THR A 100 -5.96 -8.80 29.86
C THR A 100 -7.44 -9.11 30.12
N TRP A 101 -7.95 -10.28 29.69
CA TRP A 101 -9.30 -10.72 30.06
C TRP A 101 -9.44 -11.02 31.55
N ASN A 102 -8.44 -11.64 32.18
CA ASN A 102 -8.44 -11.88 33.63
C ASN A 102 -8.47 -10.58 34.44
N LEU A 103 -7.84 -9.51 33.95
CA LEU A 103 -7.88 -8.19 34.57
C LEU A 103 -9.21 -7.47 34.35
N ALA A 104 -9.83 -7.65 33.18
CA ALA A 104 -11.10 -7.01 32.85
C ALA A 104 -12.32 -7.70 33.49
N LEU A 105 -12.28 -9.03 33.65
CA LEU A 105 -13.41 -9.83 34.11
C LEU A 105 -13.97 -9.39 35.49
N PRO A 106 -13.15 -9.07 36.51
CA PRO A 106 -13.64 -8.56 37.79
C PRO A 106 -14.41 -7.24 37.68
N ILE A 107 -14.05 -6.36 36.73
CA ILE A 107 -14.70 -5.05 36.53
C ILE A 107 -16.16 -5.25 36.13
N PHE A 108 -16.43 -6.19 35.22
CA PHE A 108 -17.79 -6.49 34.74
C PHE A 108 -18.56 -7.45 35.66
N LYS A 109 -17.89 -8.25 36.49
CA LYS A 109 -18.55 -9.09 37.51
C LYS A 109 -19.25 -8.26 38.60
N GLN A 110 -18.74 -7.07 38.91
CA GLN A 110 -19.36 -6.16 39.87
C GLN A 110 -20.63 -5.48 39.32
N VAL A 111 -20.83 -5.47 38.00
CA VAL A 111 -21.95 -4.77 37.34
C VAL A 111 -23.28 -5.50 37.49
N ALA A 112 -23.25 -6.84 37.66
CA ALA A 112 -24.45 -7.66 37.84
C ALA A 112 -25.23 -7.32 39.13
N THR A 113 -24.70 -6.47 40.02
CA THR A 113 -25.34 -6.03 41.26
C THR A 113 -25.77 -4.56 41.27
N PHE A 114 -25.56 -3.78 40.20
CA PHE A 114 -25.91 -2.35 40.14
C PHE A 114 -27.07 -2.07 39.17
N ALA A 115 -28.15 -1.45 39.68
CA ALA A 115 -29.36 -1.17 38.92
C ALA A 115 -29.44 0.28 38.36
N SER A 116 -28.32 0.91 37.98
CA SER A 116 -28.35 2.26 37.40
C SER A 116 -27.46 2.42 36.18
N ARG A 117 -27.99 3.05 35.12
CA ARG A 117 -27.29 3.32 33.85
C ARG A 117 -25.99 4.12 34.04
N GLU A 118 -25.93 4.98 35.05
CA GLU A 118 -24.73 5.73 35.39
C GLU A 118 -23.63 4.82 35.96
N ALA A 119 -23.98 3.84 36.81
CA ALA A 119 -23.02 2.84 37.27
C ALA A 119 -22.48 1.99 36.10
N PHE A 120 -23.33 1.64 35.12
CA PHE A 120 -22.88 0.98 33.89
C PHE A 120 -21.87 1.86 33.13
N ARG A 121 -22.17 3.13 32.93
CA ARG A 121 -21.28 4.09 32.24
C ARG A 121 -19.92 4.17 32.91
N GLN A 122 -19.86 4.30 34.24
CA GLN A 122 -18.60 4.38 34.98
C GLN A 122 -17.75 3.11 34.82
N GLN A 123 -18.37 1.93 34.79
CA GLN A 123 -17.63 0.67 34.66
C GLN A 123 -17.09 0.45 33.24
N PHE A 124 -17.84 0.85 32.20
CA PHE A 124 -17.31 0.87 30.84
C PHE A 124 -16.14 1.85 30.67
N MET A 125 -16.18 3.00 31.34
CA MET A 125 -15.06 3.95 31.37
C MET A 125 -13.82 3.36 32.06
N THR A 126 -14.02 2.65 33.18
CA THR A 126 -12.93 1.96 33.91
C THR A 126 -12.31 0.83 33.08
N ALA A 127 -13.13 0.05 32.37
CA ALA A 127 -12.66 -1.06 31.53
C ALA A 127 -12.11 -0.63 30.16
N HIS A 128 -12.47 0.57 29.68
CA HIS A 128 -12.14 1.04 28.34
C HIS A 128 -10.64 0.96 27.98
N PRO A 129 -9.69 1.35 28.86
CA PRO A 129 -8.27 1.21 28.56
C PRO A 129 -7.84 -0.24 28.29
N LEU A 130 -8.39 -1.21 29.01
CA LEU A 130 -8.10 -2.64 28.85
C LEU A 130 -8.70 -3.20 27.55
N MET A 131 -9.92 -2.77 27.19
CA MET A 131 -10.58 -3.21 25.95
C MET A 131 -9.91 -2.63 24.71
N ARG A 132 -9.48 -1.37 24.78
CA ARG A 132 -8.66 -0.73 23.75
C ARG A 132 -7.32 -1.44 23.58
N ASP A 133 -6.67 -1.80 24.68
CA ASP A 133 -5.40 -2.52 24.65
C ASP A 133 -5.53 -3.95 24.09
N MET A 134 -6.63 -4.64 24.39
CA MET A 134 -6.99 -5.93 23.77
C MET A 134 -7.13 -5.82 22.26
N LEU A 135 -7.91 -4.85 21.79
CA LEU A 135 -8.12 -4.57 20.36
C LEU A 135 -6.79 -4.22 19.67
N SER A 136 -5.98 -3.38 20.31
CA SER A 136 -4.65 -3.01 19.85
C SER A 136 -3.73 -4.22 19.76
N THR A 137 -3.74 -5.11 20.75
CA THR A 137 -2.92 -6.32 20.79
C THR A 137 -3.31 -7.31 19.69
N LEU A 138 -4.60 -7.61 19.55
CA LEU A 138 -5.08 -8.52 18.50
C LEU A 138 -4.82 -7.97 17.09
N ARG A 139 -4.97 -6.66 16.89
CA ARG A 139 -4.75 -6.00 15.59
C ARG A 139 -3.28 -5.76 15.27
N ASN A 140 -2.53 -5.16 16.19
CA ASN A 140 -1.18 -4.68 15.90
C ASN A 140 -0.12 -5.74 16.16
N LYS A 141 -0.32 -6.63 17.14
CA LYS A 141 0.59 -7.76 17.41
C LYS A 141 0.07 -9.06 16.78
N GLY A 142 -1.23 -9.30 16.85
CA GLY A 142 -1.85 -10.49 16.28
C GLY A 142 -1.79 -10.54 14.76
N THR A 143 -2.10 -9.44 14.06
CA THR A 143 -2.12 -9.46 12.58
C THR A 143 -0.75 -9.71 11.95
N PRO A 144 0.38 -9.12 12.39
CA PRO A 144 1.71 -9.47 11.88
C PRO A 144 2.15 -10.90 12.19
N GLU A 145 1.78 -11.45 13.36
CA GLU A 145 2.07 -12.84 13.70
C GLU A 145 1.25 -13.82 12.86
N ILE A 146 -0.04 -13.52 12.66
CA ILE A 146 -0.92 -14.24 11.72
C ILE A 146 -0.37 -14.12 10.31
N PHE A 147 0.13 -12.95 9.91
CA PHE A 147 0.75 -12.72 8.62
C PHE A 147 2.07 -13.50 8.47
N ASN A 148 2.91 -13.62 9.49
CA ASN A 148 4.12 -14.44 9.45
C ASN A 148 3.81 -15.94 9.36
N VAL A 149 2.70 -16.37 9.95
CA VAL A 149 2.14 -17.73 9.78
C VAL A 149 1.66 -17.93 8.34
N LEU A 150 0.98 -16.94 7.74
CA LEU A 150 0.48 -16.99 6.35
C LEU A 150 1.59 -16.81 5.30
N ARG A 151 2.63 -16.04 5.58
CA ARG A 151 3.75 -15.73 4.66
C ARG A 151 4.67 -16.92 4.44
N ARG A 152 4.80 -17.82 5.43
CA ARG A 152 5.51 -19.11 5.29
C ARG A 152 4.78 -20.11 4.36
N ALA A 153 3.62 -19.75 3.79
CA ALA A 153 2.77 -20.62 2.98
C ALA A 153 2.92 -20.51 1.44
N ARG A 154 3.95 -19.83 0.90
CA ARG A 154 4.25 -19.83 -0.55
C ARG A 154 5.49 -20.69 -0.86
N VAL A 155 5.33 -21.74 -1.66
CA VAL A 155 6.42 -22.36 -2.44
C VAL A 155 5.92 -22.72 -3.85
N GLU A 156 6.74 -22.38 -4.86
CA GLU A 156 6.59 -22.78 -6.27
C GLU A 156 7.12 -24.21 -6.52
N VAL A 157 6.48 -24.91 -7.46
CA VAL A 157 6.63 -26.34 -7.75
C VAL A 157 7.80 -26.57 -8.70
N GLY A 158 8.81 -27.32 -8.26
CA GLY A 158 9.96 -27.63 -9.11
C GLY A 158 10.93 -28.67 -8.57
N GLN A 159 10.46 -29.85 -8.14
CA GLN A 159 11.19 -31.13 -8.18
C GLN A 159 10.29 -32.25 -7.64
N LEU A 160 10.38 -33.44 -8.27
CA LEU A 160 9.73 -34.74 -7.96
C LEU A 160 8.46 -35.13 -8.76
N GLY A 161 8.67 -35.53 -10.02
CA GLY A 161 8.44 -36.90 -10.50
C GLY A 161 7.04 -37.55 -10.52
N VAL A 162 6.47 -37.62 -11.73
CA VAL A 162 5.61 -38.66 -12.34
C VAL A 162 4.39 -39.20 -11.55
N GLY A 163 3.22 -38.63 -11.85
CA GLY A 163 1.89 -39.13 -11.44
C GLY A 163 0.99 -38.00 -10.95
N GLY A 164 0.26 -37.35 -11.88
CA GLY A 164 -0.43 -36.08 -11.65
C GLY A 164 -1.45 -36.07 -10.52
N GLY A 165 -1.19 -35.21 -9.54
CA GLY A 165 -2.07 -34.87 -8.43
C GLY A 165 -1.25 -34.25 -7.30
N GLY A 166 -0.90 -32.97 -7.41
CA GLY A 166 -0.11 -32.29 -6.37
C GLY A 166 -0.79 -32.39 -4.99
N ILE A 167 0.00 -32.44 -3.92
CA ILE A 167 -0.50 -32.47 -2.55
C ILE A 167 -1.12 -31.10 -2.23
N PRO A 168 -2.43 -31.00 -1.92
CA PRO A 168 -3.05 -29.74 -1.56
C PRO A 168 -2.35 -29.14 -0.34
N THR A 169 -1.92 -27.88 -0.43
CA THR A 169 -1.10 -27.26 0.62
C THR A 169 -1.77 -27.32 1.99
N PRO A 170 -1.06 -27.72 3.07
CA PRO A 170 -1.62 -27.80 4.41
C PRO A 170 -2.19 -26.46 4.89
N TYR A 171 -1.62 -25.34 4.47
CA TYR A 171 -2.00 -24.02 4.97
C TYR A 171 -3.35 -23.54 4.46
N LEU A 172 -3.85 -24.14 3.37
CA LEU A 172 -5.17 -23.87 2.83
C LEU A 172 -6.15 -25.02 3.15
N TRP A 173 -5.67 -26.26 3.17
CA TRP A 173 -6.51 -27.46 3.15
C TRP A 173 -6.40 -28.38 4.37
N SER A 174 -5.46 -28.16 5.29
CA SER A 174 -5.30 -29.02 6.46
C SER A 174 -6.54 -28.95 7.37
N GLY A 175 -6.92 -30.09 7.95
CA GLY A 175 -8.21 -30.24 8.62
C GLY A 175 -9.40 -30.43 7.67
N SER A 176 -9.14 -30.65 6.37
CA SER A 176 -10.12 -31.18 5.42
C SER A 176 -9.71 -32.57 4.91
N GLN A 177 -10.65 -33.30 4.35
CA GLN A 177 -10.40 -34.60 3.70
C GLN A 177 -9.46 -34.55 2.47
N HIS A 178 -9.12 -33.35 1.98
CA HIS A 178 -8.27 -33.13 0.81
C HIS A 178 -6.78 -33.03 1.14
N TYR A 179 -6.42 -32.92 2.42
CA TYR A 179 -5.04 -32.92 2.89
C TYR A 179 -4.80 -34.09 3.84
N ARG A 180 -3.73 -34.86 3.61
CA ARG A 180 -3.36 -36.00 4.49
C ARG A 180 -2.01 -35.81 5.17
N LYS A 181 -0.97 -35.49 4.41
CA LYS A 181 0.42 -35.33 4.88
C LYS A 181 1.24 -34.55 3.85
N GLY A 182 2.40 -34.05 4.26
CA GLY A 182 3.27 -33.20 3.47
C GLY A 182 3.24 -31.77 3.98
N LYS A 183 4.34 -31.26 4.54
CA LYS A 183 4.48 -29.84 4.91
C LYS A 183 5.95 -29.42 4.93
N TYR A 184 6.18 -28.12 4.86
CA TYR A 184 7.50 -27.58 5.19
C TYR A 184 7.68 -27.61 6.70
N VAL A 185 8.74 -28.29 7.17
CA VAL A 185 9.10 -28.40 8.59
C VAL A 185 10.14 -27.35 9.01
N ALA A 186 10.85 -26.78 8.02
CA ALA A 186 11.73 -25.63 8.17
C ALA A 186 11.81 -24.86 6.83
N ASP A 187 12.48 -23.70 6.82
CA ASP A 187 12.65 -22.88 5.61
C ASP A 187 13.30 -23.71 4.50
N HIS A 188 12.63 -23.81 3.35
CA HIS A 188 13.01 -24.63 2.19
C HIS A 188 13.09 -26.15 2.42
N VAL A 189 12.76 -26.67 3.62
CA VAL A 189 12.78 -28.11 3.93
C VAL A 189 11.36 -28.69 3.92
N PHE A 190 11.02 -29.36 2.81
CA PHE A 190 9.76 -30.09 2.68
C PHE A 190 9.89 -31.52 3.24
N ASP A 191 8.97 -31.89 4.12
CA ASP A 191 8.81 -33.26 4.58
C ASP A 191 7.49 -33.82 4.03
N PRO A 192 7.52 -34.79 3.10
CA PRO A 192 6.32 -35.37 2.49
C PRO A 192 5.49 -36.21 3.46
N GLU A 193 6.06 -36.63 4.59
CA GLU A 193 5.41 -37.49 5.58
C GLU A 193 4.88 -36.70 6.77
N ALA A 194 5.39 -35.48 6.99
CA ALA A 194 4.95 -34.65 8.09
C ALA A 194 3.52 -34.12 7.90
N VAL A 195 2.66 -34.37 8.89
CA VAL A 195 1.26 -33.91 8.90
C VAL A 195 1.14 -32.54 9.56
N SER A 196 0.38 -31.64 8.95
CA SER A 196 0.02 -30.36 9.57
C SER A 196 -1.09 -30.53 10.60
N GLY A 197 -0.83 -30.09 11.84
CA GLY A 197 -1.85 -29.98 12.88
C GLY A 197 -2.60 -28.64 12.85
N GLN A 198 -2.25 -27.73 11.93
CA GLN A 198 -2.91 -26.44 11.77
C GLN A 198 -4.09 -26.57 10.80
N VAL A 199 -5.20 -25.90 11.06
CA VAL A 199 -6.35 -25.89 10.14
C VAL A 199 -6.10 -24.88 9.00
N GLY A 200 -6.45 -25.26 7.78
CA GLY A 200 -6.22 -24.45 6.59
C GLY A 200 -7.23 -23.32 6.44
N ALA A 201 -6.81 -22.24 5.76
CA ALA A 201 -7.63 -21.04 5.60
C ALA A 201 -8.96 -21.28 4.85
N ALA A 202 -9.04 -22.26 3.94
CA ALA A 202 -10.28 -22.58 3.23
C ALA A 202 -11.31 -23.23 4.15
N VAL A 203 -10.85 -24.02 5.12
CA VAL A 203 -11.69 -24.63 6.17
C VAL A 203 -12.22 -23.56 7.12
N LEU A 204 -11.39 -22.55 7.45
CA LEU A 204 -11.80 -21.41 8.27
C LEU A 204 -12.81 -20.51 7.57
N LEU A 205 -12.56 -20.15 6.31
CA LEU A 205 -13.46 -19.31 5.52
C LEU A 205 -14.83 -19.95 5.40
N LYS A 206 -14.87 -21.26 5.21
CA LYS A 206 -16.13 -21.98 5.24
C LYS A 206 -16.85 -21.82 6.56
N ALA A 207 -16.17 -22.06 7.67
CA ALA A 207 -16.82 -22.01 8.97
C ALA A 207 -17.46 -20.63 9.19
N LEU A 208 -16.82 -19.56 8.69
CA LEU A 208 -17.41 -18.21 8.70
C LEU A 208 -18.67 -18.10 7.83
N ILE A 209 -18.75 -18.84 6.73
CA ILE A 209 -19.94 -18.91 5.88
C ILE A 209 -21.09 -19.65 6.56
N ASP A 210 -20.83 -20.81 7.18
CA ASP A 210 -21.87 -21.56 7.92
C ASP A 210 -22.38 -20.82 9.15
N LEU A 211 -21.50 -20.06 9.79
CA LEU A 211 -21.87 -19.19 10.90
C LEU A 211 -22.69 -17.96 10.45
N GLY A 212 -22.93 -17.80 9.15
CA GLY A 212 -23.60 -16.62 8.58
C GLY A 212 -22.81 -15.32 8.79
N ALA A 213 -21.55 -15.42 9.21
CA ALA A 213 -20.67 -14.27 9.41
C ALA A 213 -20.18 -13.70 8.07
N VAL A 214 -20.21 -14.51 7.02
CA VAL A 214 -19.93 -14.13 5.64
C VAL A 214 -20.95 -14.83 4.73
N THR A 215 -21.63 -14.09 3.88
CA THR A 215 -22.43 -14.68 2.78
C THR A 215 -21.62 -14.59 1.49
N ILE A 216 -21.32 -15.72 0.88
CA ILE A 216 -20.88 -15.75 -0.53
C ILE A 216 -22.15 -15.89 -1.36
N ASP A 217 -22.91 -14.80 -1.41
CA ASP A 217 -24.06 -14.70 -2.30
C ASP A 217 -23.63 -13.96 -3.56
N ARG A 218 -24.09 -14.46 -4.71
CA ARG A 218 -23.76 -14.04 -6.09
C ARG A 218 -22.48 -14.69 -6.66
N GLN A 219 -22.62 -15.29 -7.85
CA GLN A 219 -21.58 -15.24 -8.88
C GLN A 219 -21.35 -13.77 -9.23
N LEU A 220 -20.74 -13.01 -8.32
CA LEU A 220 -19.93 -11.89 -8.75
C LEU A 220 -18.69 -12.53 -9.32
N SER A 221 -18.40 -12.26 -10.60
CA SER A 221 -17.02 -12.24 -11.01
C SER A 221 -16.29 -11.42 -9.94
N VAL A 222 -15.42 -12.06 -9.16
CA VAL A 222 -14.44 -11.31 -8.38
C VAL A 222 -13.53 -10.72 -9.45
N GLU A 223 -13.91 -9.56 -9.97
CA GLU A 223 -13.03 -8.75 -10.79
C GLU A 223 -11.92 -8.32 -9.85
N ALA A 224 -10.75 -8.95 -10.03
CA ALA A 224 -9.56 -8.54 -9.31
C ALA A 224 -9.37 -7.05 -9.59
N ASN A 225 -9.23 -6.23 -8.54
CA ASN A 225 -8.89 -4.82 -8.71
C ASN A 225 -7.64 -4.75 -9.59
N PRO A 226 -7.72 -4.20 -10.81
CA PRO A 226 -6.58 -4.21 -11.73
C PRO A 226 -5.36 -3.48 -11.16
N ALA A 227 -5.57 -2.49 -10.27
CA ALA A 227 -4.50 -1.81 -9.56
C ALA A 227 -3.71 -2.73 -8.61
N ALA A 228 -4.28 -3.87 -8.17
CA ALA A 228 -3.56 -4.85 -7.35
C ALA A 228 -2.43 -5.56 -8.11
N ALA A 229 -2.47 -5.57 -9.45
CA ALA A 229 -1.38 -6.10 -10.28
C ALA A 229 -0.06 -5.35 -10.08
N THR A 230 -0.11 -4.10 -9.60
CA THR A 230 1.09 -3.29 -9.31
C THR A 230 1.94 -3.82 -8.16
N GLY A 231 1.40 -4.72 -7.32
CA GLY A 231 2.12 -5.30 -6.17
C GLY A 231 2.46 -4.28 -5.06
N HIS A 232 1.88 -3.08 -5.09
CA HIS A 232 2.16 -2.01 -4.14
C HIS A 232 0.88 -1.47 -3.50
N THR A 233 0.61 -1.89 -2.26
CA THR A 233 -0.63 -1.56 -1.53
C THR A 233 -0.92 -0.05 -1.43
N PRO A 234 0.06 0.82 -1.11
CA PRO A 234 -0.16 2.26 -1.05
C PRO A 234 -0.58 2.91 -2.37
N SER A 235 -0.37 2.25 -3.52
CA SER A 235 -0.81 2.77 -4.83
C SER A 235 -2.17 2.24 -5.29
N LEU A 236 -2.85 1.44 -4.47
CA LEU A 236 -4.21 0.97 -4.77
C LEU A 236 -5.22 2.12 -4.79
N GLU A 237 -5.02 3.09 -3.91
CA GLU A 237 -5.81 4.31 -3.82
C GLU A 237 -4.87 5.51 -3.80
N ILE A 238 -4.98 6.37 -4.81
CA ILE A 238 -4.17 7.58 -4.91
C ILE A 238 -5.07 8.76 -4.60
N ASP A 239 -4.70 9.54 -3.60
CA ASP A 239 -5.39 10.79 -3.28
C ASP A 239 -5.02 11.88 -4.29
N LEU A 240 -5.87 12.07 -5.30
CA LEU A 240 -5.75 13.13 -6.29
C LEU A 240 -6.62 14.35 -5.95
N THR A 241 -7.06 14.49 -4.70
CA THR A 241 -7.86 15.65 -4.28
C THR A 241 -7.01 16.92 -4.25
N GLY A 242 -7.63 18.05 -4.59
CA GLY A 242 -6.98 19.36 -4.61
C GLY A 242 -6.44 19.78 -5.98
N ASN A 243 -6.34 21.09 -6.18
CA ASN A 243 -6.00 21.70 -7.47
C ASN A 243 -4.60 21.34 -7.98
N ALA A 244 -3.68 20.95 -7.10
CA ALA A 244 -2.32 20.56 -7.47
C ALA A 244 -2.26 19.18 -8.15
N PHE A 245 -3.27 18.32 -7.98
CA PHE A 245 -3.24 16.91 -8.40
C PHE A 245 -4.35 16.52 -9.38
N LYS A 246 -5.39 17.34 -9.53
CA LYS A 246 -6.58 17.01 -10.31
C LYS A 246 -6.27 16.62 -11.78
N HIS A 247 -5.27 17.24 -12.41
CA HIS A 247 -4.90 16.94 -13.79
C HIS A 247 -4.33 15.52 -13.97
N ILE A 248 -3.83 14.91 -12.89
CA ILE A 248 -3.13 13.62 -12.94
C ILE A 248 -4.08 12.47 -13.26
N ALA A 249 -5.38 12.62 -12.96
CA ALA A 249 -6.38 11.63 -13.35
C ALA A 249 -6.32 11.33 -14.85
N ALA A 250 -6.08 12.34 -15.69
CA ALA A 250 -5.95 12.17 -17.14
C ALA A 250 -4.74 11.30 -17.58
N GLU A 251 -3.74 11.11 -16.71
CA GLU A 251 -2.59 10.22 -16.95
C GLU A 251 -2.85 8.79 -16.44
N LEU A 252 -3.77 8.59 -15.51
CA LEU A 252 -3.98 7.33 -14.80
C LEU A 252 -5.31 6.63 -15.11
N ASP A 253 -6.31 7.37 -15.60
CA ASP A 253 -7.61 6.84 -15.97
C ASP A 253 -7.47 5.87 -17.14
N TYR A 254 -8.12 4.71 -17.01
CA TYR A 254 -8.09 3.68 -18.05
C TYR A 254 -8.77 4.20 -19.33
N PRO A 255 -8.07 4.24 -20.48
CA PRO A 255 -8.62 4.81 -21.71
C PRO A 255 -9.67 3.92 -22.41
N GLY A 256 -10.01 2.76 -21.81
CA GLY A 256 -10.82 1.72 -22.44
C GLY A 256 -9.98 0.71 -23.20
N LEU A 257 -10.64 -0.34 -23.70
CA LEU A 257 -9.99 -1.40 -24.47
C LEU A 257 -9.39 -0.83 -25.75
N LEU A 258 -8.08 -0.98 -25.94
CA LEU A 258 -7.39 -0.60 -27.18
C LEU A 258 -6.72 -1.83 -27.79
N LYS A 259 -6.76 -1.94 -29.11
CA LYS A 259 -6.19 -3.06 -29.87
C LYS A 259 -5.79 -2.62 -31.25
N ASN A 260 -5.21 -3.51 -32.04
CA ASN A 260 -4.88 -3.25 -33.44
C ASN A 260 -6.09 -2.66 -34.20
N GLY A 261 -5.88 -1.53 -34.86
CA GLY A 261 -6.91 -0.72 -35.55
C GLY A 261 -7.54 0.39 -34.70
N SER A 262 -7.29 0.44 -33.38
CA SER A 262 -7.70 1.58 -32.55
C SER A 262 -6.96 2.86 -32.93
N GLY A 263 -7.60 4.02 -32.71
CA GLY A 263 -7.09 5.35 -33.10
C GLY A 263 -7.97 6.10 -34.09
N GLY A 264 -9.20 5.61 -34.33
CA GLY A 264 -10.18 6.26 -35.21
C GLY A 264 -10.80 7.51 -34.60
N SER A 265 -11.02 7.53 -33.29
CA SER A 265 -11.58 8.67 -32.55
C SER A 265 -10.52 9.51 -31.84
N ALA A 266 -10.85 10.76 -31.50
CA ALA A 266 -9.94 11.62 -30.71
C ALA A 266 -9.61 11.03 -29.33
N THR A 267 -10.54 10.30 -28.71
CA THR A 267 -10.34 9.64 -27.42
C THR A 267 -9.38 8.46 -27.55
N GLU A 268 -9.58 7.60 -28.55
CA GLU A 268 -8.65 6.50 -28.82
C GLU A 268 -7.27 7.02 -29.19
N LYS A 269 -7.16 8.05 -30.06
CA LYS A 269 -5.84 8.65 -30.39
C LYS A 269 -5.08 9.08 -29.14
N ARG A 270 -5.76 9.75 -28.20
CA ARG A 270 -5.15 10.12 -26.92
C ARG A 270 -4.72 8.87 -26.13
N GLY A 271 -5.60 7.88 -25.99
CA GLY A 271 -5.31 6.63 -25.28
C GLY A 271 -4.12 5.86 -25.89
N VAL A 272 -4.11 5.69 -27.21
CA VAL A 272 -3.04 5.03 -27.97
C VAL A 272 -1.72 5.77 -27.78
N ARG A 273 -1.72 7.10 -27.89
CA ARG A 273 -0.51 7.90 -27.60
C ARG A 273 0.02 7.61 -26.20
N ARG A 274 -0.85 7.50 -25.18
CA ARG A 274 -0.42 7.23 -23.79
C ARG A 274 0.15 5.82 -23.64
N VAL A 275 -0.45 4.83 -24.30
CA VAL A 275 0.10 3.46 -24.35
C VAL A 275 1.49 3.46 -24.97
N GLN A 276 1.65 4.10 -26.13
CA GLN A 276 2.93 4.18 -26.83
C GLN A 276 4.01 4.88 -25.98
N GLU A 277 3.67 5.99 -25.33
CA GLU A 277 4.58 6.68 -24.39
C GLU A 277 5.02 5.76 -23.24
N TRP A 278 4.07 5.10 -22.57
CA TRP A 278 4.39 4.18 -21.47
C TRP A 278 5.19 2.96 -21.93
N LEU A 279 4.86 2.37 -23.08
CA LEU A 279 5.63 1.27 -23.64
C LEU A 279 7.10 1.65 -23.86
N ASN A 280 7.35 2.84 -24.41
CA ASN A 280 8.71 3.34 -24.57
C ASN A 280 9.43 3.55 -23.22
N LEU A 281 8.73 4.02 -22.19
CA LEU A 281 9.27 4.14 -20.83
C LEU A 281 9.57 2.79 -20.16
N HIS A 282 8.96 1.70 -20.64
CA HIS A 282 9.21 0.32 -20.20
C HIS A 282 10.12 -0.46 -21.17
N ASP A 283 10.95 0.23 -21.95
CA ASP A 283 11.88 -0.36 -22.94
C ASP A 283 11.19 -1.28 -23.99
N CYS A 284 9.91 -1.03 -24.25
CA CYS A 284 9.09 -1.65 -25.29
C CYS A 284 8.89 -0.63 -26.42
N ILE A 285 9.92 -0.45 -27.24
CA ILE A 285 10.07 0.70 -28.14
C ILE A 285 9.13 0.62 -29.36
N THR A 286 8.29 1.64 -29.53
CA THR A 286 7.37 1.79 -30.67
C THR A 286 7.18 3.27 -31.02
N SER A 287 6.73 3.56 -32.25
CA SER A 287 6.42 4.93 -32.67
C SER A 287 5.29 5.54 -31.82
N ILE A 288 5.35 6.85 -31.59
CA ILE A 288 4.29 7.61 -30.90
C ILE A 288 3.51 8.40 -31.95
N ASP A 289 2.63 7.70 -32.67
CA ASP A 289 1.87 8.22 -33.82
C ASP A 289 0.35 8.29 -33.55
N SER A 290 -0.09 7.87 -32.36
CA SER A 290 -1.50 7.78 -31.96
C SER A 290 -2.33 6.76 -32.76
N GLY A 291 -1.71 5.87 -33.53
CA GLY A 291 -2.34 4.75 -34.22
C GLY A 291 -1.92 3.41 -33.63
N PHE A 292 -2.88 2.56 -33.26
CA PHE A 292 -2.57 1.25 -32.69
C PHE A 292 -2.37 0.25 -33.83
N GLY A 293 -1.14 0.20 -34.36
CA GLY A 293 -0.74 -0.73 -35.41
C GLY A 293 0.07 -1.92 -34.89
N ASP A 294 0.55 -2.76 -35.82
CA ASP A 294 1.27 -4.01 -35.54
C ASP A 294 2.47 -3.83 -34.60
N SER A 295 3.23 -2.73 -34.75
CA SER A 295 4.36 -2.42 -33.87
C SER A 295 3.93 -2.19 -32.42
N THR A 296 2.86 -1.43 -32.20
CA THR A 296 2.33 -1.18 -30.85
C THR A 296 1.77 -2.46 -30.24
N GLU A 297 1.07 -3.28 -31.04
CA GLU A 297 0.58 -4.60 -30.59
C GLU A 297 1.73 -5.52 -30.14
N GLU A 298 2.78 -5.64 -30.94
CA GLU A 298 3.92 -6.51 -30.65
C GLU A 298 4.69 -6.04 -29.40
N GLN A 299 4.89 -4.73 -29.24
CA GLN A 299 5.51 -4.18 -28.04
C GLN A 299 4.62 -4.34 -26.80
N LEU A 300 3.30 -4.28 -26.94
CA LEU A 300 2.39 -4.55 -25.82
C LEU A 300 2.44 -6.03 -25.41
N LYS A 301 2.53 -6.97 -26.36
CA LYS A 301 2.76 -8.40 -26.07
C LYS A 301 4.08 -8.64 -25.33
N LYS A 302 5.14 -7.96 -25.74
CA LYS A 302 6.45 -7.97 -25.04
C LYS A 302 6.29 -7.47 -23.60
N PHE A 303 5.64 -6.32 -23.41
CA PHE A 303 5.39 -5.75 -22.08
C PHE A 303 4.57 -6.69 -21.18
N GLN A 304 3.49 -7.27 -21.71
CA GLN A 304 2.68 -8.26 -20.98
C GLN A 304 3.51 -9.48 -20.57
N THR A 305 4.34 -10.00 -21.47
CA THR A 305 5.26 -11.12 -21.18
C THR A 305 6.26 -10.75 -20.08
N LEU A 306 6.88 -9.57 -20.13
CA LEU A 306 7.80 -9.06 -19.09
C LEU A 306 7.14 -8.95 -17.71
N ASN A 307 5.82 -8.74 -17.67
CA ASN A 307 5.03 -8.68 -16.45
C ASN A 307 4.36 -10.03 -16.10
N ASN A 308 4.78 -11.14 -16.69
CA ASN A 308 4.23 -12.49 -16.48
C ASN A 308 2.72 -12.56 -16.75
N ARG A 309 2.25 -11.89 -17.81
CA ARG A 309 0.86 -11.92 -18.28
C ARG A 309 0.76 -12.56 -19.66
N GLN A 310 -0.45 -12.97 -20.02
CA GLN A 310 -0.71 -13.49 -21.36
C GLN A 310 -0.48 -12.38 -22.39
N PRO A 311 0.27 -12.64 -23.48
CA PRO A 311 0.57 -11.65 -24.51
C PRO A 311 -0.63 -11.48 -25.46
N THR A 312 -1.70 -10.87 -24.98
CA THR A 312 -2.94 -10.64 -25.76
C THR A 312 -2.74 -9.60 -26.86
N GLY A 313 -1.79 -8.68 -26.70
CA GLY A 313 -1.62 -7.53 -27.60
C GLY A 313 -2.76 -6.50 -27.52
N GLN A 314 -3.66 -6.66 -26.55
CA GLN A 314 -4.77 -5.75 -26.30
C GLN A 314 -4.53 -5.06 -24.96
N LEU A 315 -4.77 -3.75 -24.91
CA LEU A 315 -4.76 -3.01 -23.66
C LEU A 315 -6.05 -3.31 -22.90
N ASP A 316 -5.93 -4.03 -21.79
CA ASP A 316 -6.95 -4.16 -20.76
C ASP A 316 -6.60 -3.30 -19.54
N GLU A 317 -7.50 -3.27 -18.55
CA GLU A 317 -7.36 -2.45 -17.36
C GLU A 317 -6.17 -2.89 -16.48
N GLU A 318 -5.86 -4.19 -16.45
CA GLU A 318 -4.71 -4.72 -15.71
C GLU A 318 -3.39 -4.30 -16.37
N THR A 319 -3.30 -4.45 -17.68
CA THR A 319 -2.14 -4.01 -18.46
C THR A 319 -1.94 -2.50 -18.33
N TRP A 320 -3.02 -1.72 -18.31
CA TRP A 320 -2.95 -0.28 -18.06
C TRP A 320 -2.45 0.07 -16.65
N ALA A 321 -2.92 -0.65 -15.62
CA ALA A 321 -2.43 -0.48 -14.26
C ALA A 321 -0.93 -0.78 -14.15
N LEU A 322 -0.44 -1.81 -14.84
CA LEU A 322 0.98 -2.15 -14.92
C LEU A 322 1.79 -1.09 -15.67
N LEU A 323 1.31 -0.61 -16.82
CA LEU A 323 1.97 0.46 -17.60
C LEU A 323 2.13 1.73 -16.75
N THR A 324 1.08 2.12 -16.03
CA THR A 324 1.06 3.35 -15.21
C THR A 324 1.63 3.14 -13.80
N ALA A 325 2.04 1.92 -13.43
CA ALA A 325 2.48 1.59 -12.08
C ALA A 325 3.60 2.51 -11.54
N PRO A 326 4.62 2.91 -12.33
CA PRO A 326 5.63 3.85 -11.86
C PRO A 326 5.02 5.16 -11.32
N MET A 327 4.16 5.83 -12.09
CA MET A 327 3.51 7.08 -11.65
C MET A 327 2.56 6.85 -10.47
N ARG A 328 1.89 5.70 -10.42
CA ARG A 328 1.06 5.33 -9.27
C ARG A 328 1.89 5.21 -7.99
N ARG A 329 3.07 4.59 -8.07
CA ARG A 329 4.00 4.46 -6.94
C ARG A 329 4.56 5.81 -6.49
N THR A 330 4.78 6.76 -7.40
CA THR A 330 5.26 8.10 -7.00
C THR A 330 4.24 8.92 -6.25
N LEU A 331 2.95 8.73 -6.53
CA LEU A 331 1.86 9.54 -5.95
C LEU A 331 1.26 8.95 -4.67
N ALA A 332 1.60 7.70 -4.37
CA ALA A 332 1.19 7.01 -3.17
C ALA A 332 1.63 7.77 -1.93
N ALA A 333 0.74 7.87 -0.94
CA ALA A 333 1.01 8.58 0.30
C ALA A 333 2.18 7.94 1.05
N ILE A 334 3.09 8.76 1.57
CA ILE A 334 4.18 8.32 2.44
C ILE A 334 3.77 8.53 3.90
N ASP A 335 4.00 7.53 4.75
CA ASP A 335 3.99 7.73 6.20
C ASP A 335 5.29 8.41 6.62
N HIS A 336 5.21 9.71 6.92
CA HIS A 336 6.36 10.51 7.36
C HIS A 336 6.63 10.36 8.86
N GLY A 337 5.70 9.83 9.65
CA GLY A 337 5.78 9.82 11.11
C GLY A 337 5.43 11.17 11.76
N ALA A 338 5.14 11.15 13.07
CA ALA A 338 4.50 12.27 13.78
C ALA A 338 5.34 13.55 13.95
N SER A 339 6.65 13.50 13.70
CA SER A 339 7.57 14.62 13.96
C SER A 339 8.32 15.10 12.71
N SER A 340 7.90 14.69 11.51
CA SER A 340 8.59 15.10 10.28
C SER A 340 8.30 16.55 9.91
N THR A 341 9.37 17.27 9.55
CA THR A 341 9.27 18.62 9.00
C THR A 341 8.78 18.57 7.55
N LEU A 342 8.30 19.70 7.02
CA LEU A 342 7.97 19.82 5.61
C LEU A 342 9.20 19.55 4.74
N GLU A 343 10.37 20.10 5.12
CA GLU A 343 11.64 19.85 4.44
C GLU A 343 11.98 18.35 4.34
N ASP A 344 11.83 17.58 5.43
CA ASP A 344 12.08 16.14 5.43
C ASP A 344 11.11 15.38 4.51
N ALA A 345 9.83 15.75 4.56
CA ALA A 345 8.80 15.12 3.74
C ALA A 345 9.02 15.40 2.24
N VAL A 346 9.43 16.61 1.88
CA VAL A 346 9.76 16.98 0.49
C VAL A 346 10.91 16.14 -0.05
N ILE A 347 11.95 15.89 0.76
CA ILE A 347 13.07 15.02 0.34
C ILE A 347 12.61 13.59 0.12
N ARG A 348 11.77 13.04 1.00
CA ARG A 348 11.23 11.67 0.85
C ARG A 348 10.37 11.53 -0.40
N VAL A 349 9.49 12.50 -0.67
CA VAL A 349 8.68 12.53 -1.89
C VAL A 349 9.57 12.63 -3.13
N ALA A 350 10.57 13.51 -3.13
CA ALA A 350 11.49 13.62 -4.26
C ALA A 350 12.29 12.33 -4.52
N GLN A 351 12.69 11.63 -3.46
CA GLN A 351 13.33 10.31 -3.56
C GLN A 351 12.38 9.25 -4.12
N GLN A 352 11.11 9.24 -3.69
CA GLN A 352 10.08 8.35 -4.21
C GLN A 352 9.88 8.56 -5.72
N HIS A 353 9.84 9.81 -6.17
CA HIS A 353 9.78 10.13 -7.60
C HIS A 353 11.03 9.68 -8.35
N ILE A 354 12.23 10.01 -7.86
CA ILE A 354 13.48 9.67 -8.54
C ILE A 354 13.72 8.15 -8.61
N ALA A 355 13.22 7.37 -7.66
CA ALA A 355 13.29 5.92 -7.69
C ALA A 355 12.58 5.31 -8.92
N GLU A 356 11.58 6.01 -9.47
CA GLU A 356 10.84 5.61 -10.67
C GLU A 356 11.43 6.19 -11.97
N MET A 357 12.57 6.89 -11.88
CA MET A 357 13.31 7.48 -13.00
C MET A 357 12.45 8.24 -14.03
N PRO A 358 11.73 9.31 -13.64
CA PRO A 358 10.94 10.13 -14.56
C PRO A 358 11.78 10.58 -15.76
N LEU A 359 11.30 10.29 -16.97
CA LEU A 359 12.00 10.49 -18.23
C LEU A 359 11.06 11.10 -19.28
N GLU A 360 11.59 12.02 -20.09
CA GLU A 360 10.90 12.55 -21.27
C GLU A 360 10.77 11.51 -22.38
N VAL A 361 9.63 11.53 -23.08
CA VAL A 361 9.38 10.63 -24.20
C VAL A 361 8.53 11.32 -25.27
N GLY A 362 8.82 11.04 -26.55
CA GLY A 362 8.12 11.64 -27.68
C GLY A 362 8.60 13.04 -28.06
N GLY A 363 9.77 13.47 -27.57
CA GLY A 363 10.43 14.72 -27.93
C GLY A 363 10.76 15.59 -26.72
N ASP A 364 11.31 16.76 -27.00
CA ASP A 364 11.83 17.69 -25.99
C ASP A 364 10.71 18.17 -25.05
N ASN A 365 10.91 17.95 -23.76
CA ASN A 365 9.95 18.29 -22.70
C ASN A 365 8.55 17.67 -22.97
N ARG A 366 8.50 16.40 -23.38
CA ARG A 366 7.26 15.66 -23.66
C ARG A 366 7.07 14.41 -22.82
N GLY A 367 5.83 13.94 -22.76
CA GLY A 367 5.49 12.65 -22.16
C GLY A 367 4.76 12.73 -20.83
N PRO A 368 4.39 11.59 -20.24
CA PRO A 368 3.52 11.52 -19.08
C PRO A 368 4.13 12.15 -17.84
N TRP A 369 5.44 12.00 -17.63
CA TRP A 369 6.14 12.65 -16.53
C TRP A 369 6.15 14.18 -16.65
N VAL A 370 6.34 14.72 -17.86
CA VAL A 370 6.28 16.17 -18.05
C VAL A 370 4.88 16.70 -17.74
N ARG A 371 3.83 16.04 -18.25
CA ARG A 371 2.44 16.43 -17.96
C ARG A 371 2.08 16.29 -16.50
N LEU A 372 2.65 15.31 -15.79
CA LEU A 372 2.52 15.19 -14.34
C LEU A 372 3.04 16.46 -13.65
N TYR A 373 4.24 16.91 -13.97
CA TYR A 373 4.87 18.07 -13.33
C TYR A 373 4.31 19.41 -13.83
N MET A 374 3.79 19.46 -15.05
CA MET A 374 3.37 20.67 -15.74
C MET A 374 1.84 20.81 -15.86
N GLN A 375 1.08 20.22 -14.94
CA GLN A 375 -0.38 20.38 -14.87
C GLN A 375 -1.13 19.97 -16.15
N GLY A 376 -0.68 18.90 -16.80
CA GLY A 376 -1.31 18.30 -17.97
C GLY A 376 -0.75 18.78 -19.31
N THR A 377 0.15 19.77 -19.33
CA THR A 377 0.78 20.28 -20.56
C THR A 377 2.16 19.67 -20.80
N ASP A 378 2.53 19.50 -22.06
CA ASP A 378 3.87 19.11 -22.50
C ASP A 378 4.25 19.83 -23.80
N GLY A 379 5.53 19.82 -24.17
CA GLY A 379 6.06 20.55 -25.31
C GLY A 379 7.39 21.24 -25.00
N ALA A 380 8.11 21.66 -26.02
CA ALA A 380 9.47 22.19 -25.91
C ALA A 380 9.59 23.44 -25.01
N ASP A 381 8.49 24.16 -24.77
CA ASP A 381 8.40 25.30 -23.85
C ASP A 381 8.19 24.91 -22.38
N GLN A 382 7.94 23.63 -22.09
CA GLN A 382 7.56 23.11 -20.77
C GLN A 382 8.78 22.64 -19.96
N LEU A 383 9.72 23.55 -19.70
CA LEU A 383 10.88 23.27 -18.84
C LEU A 383 10.42 22.89 -17.43
N TRP A 384 10.46 21.60 -17.10
CA TRP A 384 9.72 21.04 -15.97
C TRP A 384 10.46 21.00 -14.63
N CYS A 385 11.65 21.59 -14.49
CA CYS A 385 12.41 21.59 -13.21
C CYS A 385 11.64 22.28 -12.07
N ALA A 386 11.03 23.44 -12.33
CA ALA A 386 10.22 24.16 -11.36
C ALA A 386 8.88 23.47 -11.09
N GLY A 387 8.28 22.84 -12.11
CA GLY A 387 7.09 22.00 -11.96
C GLY A 387 7.35 20.81 -11.04
N PHE A 388 8.48 20.14 -11.22
CA PHE A 388 8.93 19.03 -10.40
C PHE A 388 9.01 19.43 -8.92
N VAL A 389 9.81 20.44 -8.56
CA VAL A 389 9.96 20.83 -7.15
C VAL A 389 8.65 21.32 -6.52
N CYS A 390 7.80 22.03 -7.29
CA CYS A 390 6.49 22.46 -6.81
C CYS A 390 5.58 21.27 -6.49
N LEU A 391 5.60 20.21 -7.32
CA LEU A 391 4.80 19.01 -7.06
C LEU A 391 5.31 18.26 -5.83
N MET A 392 6.63 18.15 -5.63
CA MET A 392 7.19 17.50 -4.43
C MET A 392 6.72 18.20 -3.15
N ILE A 393 6.72 19.53 -3.16
CA ILE A 393 6.25 20.36 -2.05
C ILE A 393 4.74 20.22 -1.84
N ALA A 394 3.96 20.19 -2.92
CA ALA A 394 2.52 20.00 -2.83
C ALA A 394 2.16 18.62 -2.25
N GLN A 395 2.83 17.57 -2.70
CA GLN A 395 2.60 16.22 -2.20
C GLN A 395 3.02 16.06 -0.74
N ALA A 396 4.18 16.61 -0.36
CA ALA A 396 4.61 16.63 1.04
C ALA A 396 3.62 17.41 1.93
N ALA A 397 3.12 18.56 1.47
CA ALA A 397 2.13 19.34 2.20
C ALA A 397 0.78 18.61 2.34
N ARG A 398 0.33 17.91 1.28
CA ARG A 398 -0.85 17.03 1.31
C ARG A 398 -0.68 15.93 2.37
N ASP A 399 0.44 15.20 2.30
CA ASP A 399 0.69 14.05 3.18
C ASP A 399 0.78 14.47 4.66
N LEU A 400 1.42 15.62 4.94
CA LEU A 400 1.51 16.20 6.29
C LEU A 400 0.26 16.97 6.72
N LYS A 401 -0.69 17.21 5.82
CA LYS A 401 -1.90 18.03 6.03
C LYS A 401 -1.58 19.46 6.49
N VAL A 402 -0.56 20.07 5.89
CA VAL A 402 -0.14 21.46 6.14
C VAL A 402 -0.42 22.35 4.92
N SER A 403 -0.38 23.67 5.13
CA SER A 403 -0.54 24.63 4.02
C SER A 403 0.71 24.67 3.14
N LEU A 404 0.50 24.92 1.85
CA LEU A 404 1.59 25.19 0.91
C LEU A 404 2.39 26.44 1.35
N PRO A 405 3.73 26.38 1.34
CA PRO A 405 4.56 27.50 1.78
C PRO A 405 4.57 28.68 0.80
N PHE A 406 4.31 28.42 -0.48
CA PHE A 406 4.23 29.43 -1.53
C PHE A 406 3.35 28.97 -2.68
N ARG A 407 2.94 29.92 -3.53
CA ARG A 407 2.14 29.60 -4.73
C ARG A 407 3.00 28.88 -5.75
N ARG A 408 2.42 27.90 -6.44
CA ARG A 408 3.07 27.18 -7.54
C ARG A 408 3.58 28.17 -8.61
N GLN A 409 4.84 28.03 -9.00
CA GLN A 409 5.48 28.79 -10.09
C GLN A 409 6.26 27.81 -11.00
N VAL A 410 6.09 27.91 -12.31
CA VAL A 410 6.85 27.12 -13.31
C VAL A 410 8.07 27.86 -13.87
N GLY A 411 8.12 29.18 -13.72
CA GLY A 411 9.32 29.97 -14.05
C GLY A 411 10.28 30.00 -12.87
N VAL A 412 11.56 29.70 -13.10
CA VAL A 412 12.59 29.76 -12.04
C VAL A 412 12.76 31.19 -11.54
N ASP A 413 12.75 32.19 -12.42
CA ASP A 413 12.78 33.61 -12.03
C ASP A 413 11.58 34.01 -11.16
N ALA A 414 10.40 33.46 -11.44
CA ALA A 414 9.19 33.72 -10.65
C ALA A 414 9.29 33.11 -9.24
N LEU A 415 9.88 31.91 -9.11
CA LEU A 415 10.20 31.31 -7.80
C LEU A 415 11.19 32.19 -7.01
N VAL A 416 12.22 32.70 -7.68
CA VAL A 416 13.22 33.56 -7.04
C VAL A 416 12.62 34.92 -6.63
N ALA A 417 11.79 35.52 -7.47
CA ALA A 417 11.09 36.77 -7.16
C ALA A 417 10.17 36.61 -5.94
N ASP A 418 9.39 35.53 -5.90
CA ASP A 418 8.55 35.16 -4.76
C ASP A 418 9.38 34.99 -3.49
N ALA A 419 10.48 34.21 -3.55
CA ALA A 419 11.38 34.00 -2.42
C ALA A 419 12.06 35.28 -1.91
N LYS A 420 12.42 36.21 -2.80
CA LYS A 420 12.95 37.53 -2.41
C LYS A 420 11.88 38.35 -1.70
N SER A 421 10.67 38.39 -2.24
CA SER A 421 9.56 39.16 -1.67
C SER A 421 9.15 38.69 -0.28
N SER A 422 9.36 37.40 0.02
CA SER A 422 9.01 36.79 1.30
C SER A 422 10.24 36.52 2.21
N GLY A 423 11.42 37.07 1.91
CA GLY A 423 12.61 36.91 2.75
C GLY A 423 13.21 35.50 2.82
N ARG A 424 12.87 34.60 1.89
CA ARG A 424 13.34 33.22 1.79
C ARG A 424 14.60 33.05 0.93
N PHE A 425 14.99 34.09 0.18
CA PHE A 425 16.15 34.06 -0.70
C PHE A 425 17.48 34.14 0.07
N ILE A 426 18.42 33.26 -0.26
CA ILE A 426 19.78 33.20 0.29
C ILE A 426 20.75 33.33 -0.87
N LYS A 427 21.61 34.36 -0.84
CA LYS A 427 22.62 34.55 -1.89
C LYS A 427 23.77 33.57 -1.71
N GLU A 428 24.43 33.23 -2.81
CA GLU A 428 25.70 32.50 -2.80
C GLU A 428 26.73 33.13 -1.82
N SER A 429 26.83 34.47 -1.79
CA SER A 429 27.75 35.20 -0.91
C SER A 429 27.44 35.00 0.58
N ASP A 430 26.19 34.69 0.92
CA ASP A 430 25.76 34.48 2.30
C ASP A 430 26.23 33.13 2.84
N VAL A 431 26.66 32.22 1.97
CA VAL A 431 27.12 30.85 2.23
C VAL A 431 28.54 30.62 1.68
N SER A 432 29.38 31.64 1.76
CA SER A 432 30.74 31.66 1.17
C SER A 432 31.73 30.70 1.85
N THR A 433 31.49 30.31 3.10
CA THR A 433 32.36 29.39 3.87
C THR A 433 31.63 28.09 4.25
N PRO A 434 32.35 26.98 4.51
CA PRO A 434 31.76 25.74 5.00
C PRO A 434 30.89 25.93 6.26
N LEU A 435 31.32 26.78 7.21
CA LEU A 435 30.56 27.09 8.41
C LEU A 435 29.24 27.82 8.09
N LEU A 436 29.28 28.78 7.16
CA LEU A 436 28.07 29.49 6.71
C LEU A 436 27.12 28.57 5.95
N ARG A 437 27.64 27.66 5.13
CA ARG A 437 26.84 26.64 4.42
C ARG A 437 26.09 25.76 5.41
N ARG A 438 26.79 25.19 6.38
CA ARG A 438 26.19 24.31 7.41
C ARG A 438 25.20 25.02 8.33
N SER A 439 25.36 26.33 8.55
CA SER A 439 24.46 27.10 9.43
C SER A 439 23.24 27.68 8.71
N LYS A 440 23.32 27.94 7.40
CA LYS A 440 22.24 28.59 6.64
C LYS A 440 21.49 27.69 5.67
N LEU A 441 22.08 26.57 5.27
CA LEU A 441 21.47 25.61 4.35
C LEU A 441 21.11 24.33 5.11
N ARG A 442 20.05 23.68 4.66
CA ARG A 442 19.62 22.37 5.16
C ARG A 442 18.95 21.56 4.05
N PRO A 443 18.88 20.23 4.17
CA PRO A 443 18.08 19.40 3.29
C PRO A 443 16.65 19.93 3.16
N GLY A 444 16.06 19.77 1.96
CA GLY A 444 14.70 20.23 1.63
C GLY A 444 14.63 21.65 1.09
N PHE A 445 15.68 22.47 1.23
CA PHE A 445 15.76 23.77 0.56
C PHE A 445 15.90 23.62 -0.95
N LEU A 446 15.55 24.68 -1.68
CA LEU A 446 15.77 24.74 -3.11
C LEU A 446 17.14 25.37 -3.39
N PHE A 447 17.83 24.91 -4.42
CA PHE A 447 18.92 25.65 -5.04
C PHE A 447 18.46 26.14 -6.41
N VAL A 448 18.99 27.28 -6.86
CA VAL A 448 18.75 27.82 -8.20
C VAL A 448 20.07 28.10 -8.91
N VAL A 449 20.12 27.83 -10.21
CA VAL A 449 21.32 28.07 -11.03
C VAL A 449 21.24 29.44 -11.67
N ARG A 450 22.15 30.33 -11.27
CA ARG A 450 22.21 31.70 -11.74
C ARG A 450 22.95 31.79 -13.07
N LYS A 451 22.28 32.31 -14.12
CA LYS A 451 22.88 32.62 -15.42
C LYS A 451 23.39 34.05 -15.47
N THR A 452 22.60 35.01 -14.99
CA THR A 452 23.00 36.43 -14.81
C THR A 452 22.59 36.92 -13.42
N ALA A 453 22.91 38.17 -13.04
CA ALA A 453 22.55 38.70 -11.73
C ALA A 453 21.03 38.70 -11.44
N SER A 454 20.19 38.61 -12.48
CA SER A 454 18.74 38.64 -12.41
C SER A 454 18.05 37.52 -13.20
N ASP A 455 18.78 36.49 -13.65
CA ASP A 455 18.28 35.39 -14.48
C ASP A 455 18.73 34.05 -13.89
N TRP A 456 17.78 33.20 -13.54
CA TRP A 456 17.98 31.84 -13.06
C TRP A 456 17.34 30.83 -14.01
N VAL A 457 18.10 29.81 -14.37
CA VAL A 457 17.73 28.89 -15.46
C VAL A 457 17.36 27.49 -15.01
N HIS A 458 17.58 27.17 -13.74
CA HIS A 458 17.31 25.84 -13.21
C HIS A 458 17.04 25.88 -11.71
N VAL A 459 16.24 24.93 -11.23
CA VAL A 459 15.95 24.74 -9.81
C VAL A 459 15.94 23.25 -9.46
N GLY A 460 16.38 22.94 -8.25
CA GLY A 460 16.27 21.60 -7.68
C GLY A 460 16.30 21.63 -6.15
N LEU A 461 16.22 20.46 -5.54
CA LEU A 461 16.24 20.30 -4.08
C LEU A 461 17.65 20.01 -3.58
N VAL A 462 18.00 20.58 -2.44
CA VAL A 462 19.20 20.23 -1.67
C VAL A 462 18.90 18.99 -0.84
N GLN A 463 19.60 17.89 -1.11
CA GLN A 463 19.48 16.65 -0.34
C GLN A 463 20.45 16.59 0.84
N ALA A 464 21.70 17.03 0.64
CA ALA A 464 22.71 17.05 1.69
C ALA A 464 23.72 18.18 1.46
N VAL A 465 24.08 18.89 2.52
CA VAL A 465 25.04 19.99 2.50
C VAL A 465 26.43 19.45 2.85
N LYS A 466 27.43 19.68 1.98
CA LYS A 466 28.84 19.31 2.21
C LYS A 466 29.71 20.56 2.18
N ASP A 467 30.98 20.42 2.56
CA ASP A 467 31.86 21.59 2.67
C ASP A 467 32.11 22.29 1.34
N GLN A 468 32.25 21.56 0.24
CA GLN A 468 32.56 22.11 -1.10
C GLN A 468 31.46 21.90 -2.14
N THR A 469 30.56 20.97 -1.88
CA THR A 469 29.45 20.61 -2.78
C THR A 469 28.19 20.37 -1.97
N PHE A 470 27.10 20.04 -2.65
CA PHE A 470 25.87 19.56 -2.03
C PHE A 470 25.22 18.52 -2.94
N ASP A 471 24.58 17.53 -2.33
CA ASP A 471 23.80 16.53 -3.06
C ASP A 471 22.43 17.10 -3.40
N THR A 472 21.88 16.66 -4.51
CA THR A 472 20.72 17.28 -5.16
C THR A 472 19.71 16.24 -5.63
N LEU A 473 18.44 16.65 -5.66
CA LEU A 473 17.35 15.93 -6.31
C LEU A 473 16.71 16.89 -7.31
N GLU A 474 16.75 16.56 -8.59
CA GLU A 474 16.44 17.49 -9.68
C GLU A 474 15.52 16.84 -10.69
N GLY A 475 14.58 17.61 -11.23
CA GLY A 475 13.84 17.29 -12.46
C GLY A 475 14.39 18.10 -13.63
N ASN A 476 14.13 17.67 -14.85
CA ASN A 476 14.63 18.30 -16.09
C ASN A 476 16.16 18.53 -16.07
N THR A 477 16.93 17.47 -15.79
CA THR A 477 18.40 17.52 -15.76
C THR A 477 19.01 16.30 -16.45
N SER A 478 20.28 16.42 -16.82
CA SER A 478 21.06 15.42 -17.56
C SER A 478 22.34 15.02 -16.82
N GLY A 479 23.02 13.98 -17.34
CA GLY A 479 24.31 13.47 -16.85
C GLY A 479 25.35 14.55 -16.55
N ASP A 480 25.38 15.57 -17.41
CA ASP A 480 26.37 16.65 -17.52
C ASP A 480 26.06 17.89 -16.66
N GLY A 481 24.93 17.90 -15.95
CA GLY A 481 24.55 19.01 -15.06
C GLY A 481 24.00 20.25 -15.77
N GLY A 482 23.56 20.10 -17.03
CA GLY A 482 22.83 21.11 -17.81
C GLY A 482 21.52 21.58 -17.17
N SER A 483 20.89 22.60 -17.77
CA SER A 483 19.63 23.22 -17.31
C SER A 483 18.40 22.81 -18.13
N ASN A 484 18.58 21.91 -19.10
CA ASN A 484 17.52 21.27 -19.87
C ASN A 484 17.98 19.84 -20.15
N GLY A 485 17.50 18.88 -19.37
CA GLY A 485 17.87 17.49 -19.51
C GLY A 485 16.67 16.58 -19.31
N THR A 486 16.75 15.35 -19.79
CA THR A 486 15.54 14.56 -20.03
C THR A 486 14.99 13.81 -18.82
N THR A 487 15.63 13.90 -17.64
CA THR A 487 15.33 13.02 -16.51
C THR A 487 15.20 13.72 -15.17
N ALA A 488 14.51 13.07 -14.23
CA ALA A 488 14.62 13.38 -12.81
C ALA A 488 15.61 12.43 -12.13
N ARG A 489 16.56 12.98 -11.38
CA ARG A 489 17.66 12.19 -10.80
C ARG A 489 18.28 12.84 -9.57
N ALA A 490 19.00 12.02 -8.82
CA ALA A 490 19.95 12.49 -7.83
C ALA A 490 21.27 12.94 -8.48
N GLY A 491 21.93 13.93 -7.90
CA GLY A 491 23.19 14.47 -8.39
C GLY A 491 24.02 15.16 -7.32
N ASN A 492 25.10 15.81 -7.73
CA ASN A 492 25.94 16.63 -6.86
C ASN A 492 26.34 17.91 -7.61
N ARG A 493 26.26 19.06 -6.93
CA ARG A 493 26.62 20.36 -7.50
C ARG A 493 27.57 21.14 -6.57
N SER A 494 28.38 22.00 -7.16
CA SER A 494 29.21 22.99 -6.45
C SER A 494 28.43 24.30 -6.22
N TYR A 495 28.84 25.08 -5.22
CA TYR A 495 28.15 26.30 -4.79
C TYR A 495 28.27 27.48 -5.76
N LEU A 496 29.29 27.48 -6.62
CA LEU A 496 29.58 28.60 -7.52
C LEU A 496 28.37 28.92 -8.42
N LYS A 497 27.89 30.17 -8.49
CA LYS A 497 26.68 30.57 -9.24
C LYS A 497 25.36 29.97 -8.74
N ARG A 498 25.31 29.47 -7.49
CA ARG A 498 24.10 28.87 -6.92
C ARG A 498 23.60 29.72 -5.77
N ASP A 499 22.36 30.17 -5.90
CA ASP A 499 21.60 30.78 -4.80
C ASP A 499 20.63 29.73 -4.24
N PHE A 500 20.06 30.01 -3.08
CA PHE A 500 19.21 29.05 -2.37
C PHE A 500 17.91 29.69 -1.90
N LEU A 501 16.84 28.90 -1.85
CA LEU A 501 15.52 29.33 -1.40
C LEU A 501 15.10 28.46 -0.22
N ARG A 502 14.72 29.09 0.89
CA ARG A 502 14.02 28.42 1.99
C ARG A 502 12.61 28.01 1.55
N LEU A 503 12.11 26.93 2.12
CA LEU A 503 10.69 26.57 1.96
C LEU A 503 9.81 27.49 2.80
N LEU A 504 10.10 27.59 4.10
CA LEU A 504 9.38 28.42 5.08
C LEU A 504 10.10 29.74 5.36
#